data_AF-A0A7X5V633-F1
#
_entry.id   AF-A0A7X5V633-F1
#
_cell.length_a   1.000
_cell.length_b   1.000
_cell.length_c   1.000
_cell.angle_alpha   90.00
_cell.angle_beta   90.00
_cell.angle_gamma   90.00
#
_symmetry.space_group_name_H-M   'P 1'
#
loop_
_entity.id
_entity.type
_entity.pdbx_description
1 polymer ?
#
loop_
_entity_poly.entity_id
_entity_poly.type
_entity_poly.pdbx_seq_one_letter_code
_entity_poly.pdbx_strand_id
1 'polypeptide(L)' 'MTDIHRHRWAAVSSHQVSEGLVVYQRCACGQWRVTSTPPYPVAYPEIALVDTADHR' A
#
# COMPACT_ATOMS: atom_id res chain seq x y z
N MET A 1 -12.25 20.15 4.71
CA MET A 1 -13.25 19.07 4.54
C MET A 1 -12.58 17.92 3.82
N THR A 2 -12.11 16.91 4.55
CA THR A 2 -11.70 15.64 3.93
C THR A 2 -12.98 14.93 3.53
N ASP A 3 -13.37 15.08 2.27
CA ASP A 3 -14.48 14.35 1.70
C ASP A 3 -14.23 12.84 1.88
N ILE A 4 -15.05 12.19 2.71
CA ILE A 4 -14.91 10.77 3.06
C ILE A 4 -15.53 9.94 1.92
N HIS A 5 -14.98 10.02 0.71
CA HIS A 5 -15.32 9.11 -0.37
C HIS A 5 -14.36 7.93 -0.37
N ARG A 6 -14.88 6.75 -0.73
CA ARG A 6 -14.06 5.55 -0.87
C ARG A 6 -13.18 5.68 -2.11
N HIS A 7 -11.87 5.76 -1.91
CA HIS A 7 -10.94 5.81 -3.03
C HIS A 7 -11.00 4.54 -3.87
N ARG A 8 -11.45 4.68 -5.12
CA ARG A 8 -11.26 3.67 -6.16
C ARG A 8 -9.94 3.97 -6.87
N TRP A 9 -8.92 3.18 -6.56
CA TRP A 9 -7.59 3.31 -7.11
C TRP A 9 -7.47 2.65 -8.48
N ALA A 10 -6.91 3.35 -9.45
CA ALA A 10 -6.56 2.81 -10.76
C ALA A 10 -5.05 2.91 -10.97
N ALA A 11 -4.44 1.87 -11.54
CA ALA A 11 -3.02 1.88 -11.88
C ALA A 11 -2.74 2.85 -13.04
N VAL A 12 -1.74 3.70 -12.85
CA VAL A 12 -1.27 4.66 -13.85
C VAL A 12 0.01 4.15 -14.51
N SER A 13 0.95 3.68 -13.69
CA SER A 13 2.19 3.07 -14.18
C SER A 13 2.69 2.00 -13.21
N SER A 14 3.51 1.09 -13.74
CA SER A 14 4.14 0.03 -12.97
C SER A 14 5.62 -0.08 -13.35
N HIS A 15 6.50 -0.18 -12.37
CA HIS A 15 7.94 -0.25 -12.54
C HIS A 15 8.48 -1.47 -11.80
N GLN A 16 9.20 -2.33 -12.52
CA GLN A 16 9.98 -3.41 -11.92
C GLN A 16 11.28 -2.84 -11.37
N VAL A 17 11.57 -3.13 -10.10
CA VAL A 17 12.81 -2.79 -9.41
C VAL A 17 13.36 -4.05 -8.74
N SER A 18 14.60 -4.03 -8.27
CA SER A 18 15.23 -5.17 -7.57
C SER A 18 14.44 -5.64 -6.34
N GLU A 19 13.73 -4.72 -5.67
CA GLU A 19 12.90 -4.97 -4.49
C GLU A 19 11.45 -5.36 -4.83
N GLY A 20 11.11 -5.54 -6.11
CA GLY A 20 9.80 -6.00 -6.57
C GLY A 20 9.11 -5.05 -7.55
N LEU A 21 7.78 -5.08 -7.55
CA LEU A 21 6.96 -4.26 -8.43
C LEU A 21 6.43 -3.04 -7.68
N VAL A 22 6.75 -1.85 -8.16
CA VAL A 22 6.16 -0.58 -7.70
C VAL A 22 5.05 -0.17 -8.65
N VAL A 23 3.87 0.14 -8.11
CA VAL A 23 2.71 0.60 -8.88
C VAL A 23 2.26 1.95 -8.37
N TYR A 24 2.22 2.93 -9.27
CA TYR A 24 1.65 4.25 -9.03
C TYR A 24 0.16 4.22 -9.37
N GLN A 25 -0.66 4.66 -8.44
CA GLN A 25 -2.11 4.65 -8.57
C GLN A 25 -2.69 6.04 -8.34
N ARG A 26 -3.77 6.34 -9.06
CA ARG A 26 -4.51 7.59 -8.92
C ARG A 26 -5.99 7.29 -8.72
N CYS A 27 -6.62 8.05 -7.85
CA CYS A 27 -8.07 8.06 -7.71
C CYS A 27 -8.68 9.15 -8.62
N ALA A 28 -9.93 8.98 -9.03
CA ALA A 28 -10.66 9.98 -9.81
C ALA A 28 -10.75 11.35 -9.11
N CYS A 29 -10.66 11.39 -7.77
CA CYS A 29 -10.61 12.64 -7.00
C CYS A 29 -9.26 13.38 -7.07
N GLY A 30 -8.28 12.82 -7.78
CA GLY A 30 -6.96 13.41 -7.97
C GLY A 30 -5.90 12.98 -6.95
N GLN A 31 -6.27 12.24 -5.90
CA GLN A 31 -5.33 11.69 -4.93
C GLN A 31 -4.42 10.63 -5.55
N TRP A 32 -3.19 10.55 -5.02
CA TRP A 32 -2.17 9.60 -5.44
C TRP A 32 -1.85 8.60 -4.34
N ARG A 33 -1.51 7.38 -4.75
CA ARG A 33 -1.00 6.33 -3.87
C ARG A 33 0.11 5.56 -4.60
N VAL A 34 1.07 5.07 -3.84
CA VAL A 34 2.07 4.10 -4.32
C VAL A 34 1.86 2.78 -3.56
N THR A 35 1.91 1.66 -4.28
CA THR A 35 1.89 0.32 -3.69
C THR A 35 3.07 -0.47 -4.22
N SER A 36 3.77 -1.18 -3.35
CA SER A 36 4.82 -2.12 -3.73
C SER A 36 4.35 -3.55 -3.48
N THR A 37 4.68 -4.45 -4.40
CA THR A 37 4.56 -5.89 -4.19
C THR A 37 5.97 -6.47 -4.22
N PRO A 38 6.44 -7.10 -3.13
CA PRO A 38 7.75 -7.73 -3.11
C PRO A 38 7.82 -8.87 -4.14
N PRO A 39 9.00 -9.20 -4.66
CA PRO A 39 9.18 -10.18 -5.74
C PRO A 39 8.95 -11.60 -5.24
N TYR A 40 9.01 -11.80 -3.92
CA TYR A 40 8.65 -13.03 -3.25
C TYR A 40 7.44 -12.77 -2.35
N PRO A 41 6.44 -13.68 -2.30
CA PRO A 41 5.37 -13.56 -1.34
C PRO A 41 5.99 -13.62 0.07
N VAL A 42 5.93 -12.50 0.80
CA VAL A 42 6.25 -12.49 2.23
C VAL A 42 5.08 -13.18 2.93
N ALA A 43 5.10 -14.50 2.92
CA ALA A 43 4.24 -15.30 3.78
C ALA A 43 4.87 -15.31 5.18
N TYR A 44 4.84 -14.16 5.85
CA TYR A 44 5.19 -14.06 7.28
C TYR A 44 3.98 -13.52 8.04
N PRO A 45 2.92 -14.34 8.23
CA PRO A 45 1.77 -13.97 9.07
C PRO A 45 2.16 -13.61 10.52
N GLU A 46 3.34 -14.01 10.98
CA GLU A 46 3.88 -13.77 12.32
C GLU A 46 4.34 -12.32 12.60
N ILE A 47 4.51 -11.44 11.60
CA ILE A 47 5.00 -10.06 11.83
C ILE A 47 3.85 -9.07 12.12
N ALA A 48 2.58 -9.48 12.03
CA ALA A 48 1.41 -8.60 12.22
C ALA A 48 0.98 -8.38 13.68
N LEU A 49 1.72 -8.87 14.69
CA LEU A 49 1.42 -8.65 16.10
C LEU A 49 2.60 -7.98 16.82
N VAL A 50 2.89 -6.73 16.46
CA VAL A 50 3.41 -5.81 17.47
C VAL A 50 2.21 -5.42 18.33
N ASP A 51 2.07 -6.15 19.42
CA ASP A 51 1.22 -5.80 20.54
C ASP A 51 1.65 -4.41 21.05
N THR A 52 0.85 -3.39 20.75
CA THR A 52 0.89 -2.12 21.46
C THR A 52 -0.04 -2.22 22.66
N ALA A 53 0.26 -3.10 23.61
CA ALA A 53 -0.37 -3.12 24.92
C ALA A 53 0.66 -3.35 26.03
N ASP A 54 1.51 -2.35 26.25
CA ASP A 54 1.90 -2.02 27.63
C ASP A 54 2.04 -0.51 27.79
N HIS A 55 0.90 0.12 28.09
CA HIS A 55 0.89 1.40 28.80
C HIS A 55 0.79 1.07 30.30
N ARG A 56 1.91 1.13 31.02
CA ARG A 56 1.89 1.39 32.46
C ARG A 56 3.11 2.16 32.92
#